data_AF-A0AAW9EE32-F1
#
_entry.id   AF-A0AAW9EE32-F1
#
_cell.length_a   1.000
_cell.length_b   1.000
_cell.length_c   1.000
_cell.angle_alpha   90.00
_cell.angle_beta   90.00
_cell.angle_gamma   90.00
#
_symmetry.space_group_name_H-M   'P 1'
#
loop_
_entity.id
_entity.type
_entity.pdbx_description
1 polymer ?
#
loop_
_entity_poly.entity_id
_entity_poly.type
_entity_poly.pdbx_seq_one_letter_code
_entity_poly.pdbx_strand_id
1 'polypeptide(L)'
;IAYYIDSDTMAEEQWQLLYGFIYDRMMETIFTDYQQVNALFAEQTPTPLKTIDVLAHGKDALVAANIEMGLALADDEVDYLVDAFKRLQRNPTDVE
;
A
#
# COMPACT_ATOMS: atom_id res chain seq x y z
N ILE A 1 -6.14 -8.34 22.56
CA ILE A 1 -7.11 -9.13 23.37
C ILE A 1 -6.81 -10.59 23.13
N ALA A 2 -6.94 -11.47 24.13
CA ALA A 2 -6.79 -12.92 23.94
C ALA A 2 -8.17 -13.58 24.04
N TYR A 3 -8.56 -14.31 23.01
CA TYR A 3 -9.78 -15.10 23.00
C TYR A 3 -9.45 -16.57 23.25
N TYR A 4 -10.23 -17.21 24.12
CA TYR A 4 -10.17 -18.65 24.36
C TYR A 4 -11.47 -19.25 23.84
N ILE A 5 -11.36 -20.13 22.85
CA ILE A 5 -12.50 -20.70 22.14
C ILE A 5 -12.55 -22.18 22.48
N ASP A 6 -13.65 -22.59 23.10
CA ASP A 6 -13.93 -23.99 23.43
C ASP A 6 -14.93 -24.55 22.42
N SER A 7 -14.51 -25.56 21.65
CA SER A 7 -15.31 -26.19 20.60
C SER A 7 -14.79 -27.60 20.30
N ASP A 8 -15.63 -28.43 19.67
CA ASP A 8 -15.15 -29.62 18.96
C ASP A 8 -14.19 -29.23 17.81
N THR A 9 -13.55 -30.22 17.18
CA THR A 9 -12.66 -29.99 16.04
C THR A 9 -13.38 -29.20 14.94
N MET A 10 -12.90 -27.99 14.67
CA MET A 10 -13.41 -27.11 13.61
C MET A 10 -12.56 -27.25 12.34
N ALA A 11 -13.22 -27.29 11.19
CA ALA A 11 -12.57 -27.14 9.89
C ALA A 11 -12.06 -25.71 9.69
N GLU A 12 -11.13 -25.53 8.76
CA GLU A 12 -10.50 -24.22 8.49
C GLU A 12 -11.52 -23.15 8.09
N GLU A 13 -12.53 -23.51 7.29
CA GLU A 13 -13.59 -22.58 6.88
C GLU A 13 -14.41 -22.06 8.07
N GLN A 14 -14.60 -22.89 9.10
CA GLN A 14 -15.34 -22.51 10.29
C GLN A 14 -14.53 -21.53 11.15
N TRP A 15 -13.21 -21.68 11.20
CA TRP A 15 -12.31 -20.70 11.84
C TRP A 15 -12.37 -19.35 11.13
N GLN A 16 -12.34 -19.33 9.79
CA GLN A 16 -12.44 -18.09 9.02
C GLN A 16 -13.78 -17.36 9.25
N LEU A 17 -14.89 -18.10 9.37
CA LEU A 17 -16.17 -17.53 9.75
C LEU A 17 -16.15 -16.94 11.15
N LEU A 18 -15.57 -17.65 12.13
CA LEU A 18 -15.47 -17.17 13.50
C LEU A 18 -14.64 -15.89 13.61
N TYR A 19 -13.52 -15.82 12.88
CA TYR A 19 -12.68 -14.63 12.80
C TYR A 19 -13.52 -13.41 12.41
N GLY A 20 -14.40 -13.50 11.41
CA GLY A 20 -15.28 -12.40 11.03
C GLY A 20 -16.19 -11.83 12.13
N PHE A 21 -16.39 -12.54 13.25
CA PHE A 21 -17.18 -12.07 14.39
C PHE A 21 -16.36 -11.45 15.54
N ILE A 22 -15.05 -11.70 15.61
CA ILE A 22 -14.24 -11.40 16.82
C ILE A 22 -13.16 -10.33 16.61
N TYR A 23 -12.97 -9.85 15.37
CA TYR A 23 -12.10 -8.71 15.07
C TYR A 23 -12.69 -7.80 14.01
N ASP A 24 -12.29 -6.53 14.03
CA ASP A 24 -12.55 -5.59 12.94
C ASP A 24 -11.47 -5.73 11.85
N ARG A 25 -11.86 -6.20 10.65
CA ARG A 25 -10.91 -6.37 9.54
C ARG A 25 -10.20 -5.10 9.10
N MET A 26 -10.74 -3.92 9.40
CA MET A 26 -10.14 -2.65 9.00
C MET A 26 -9.01 -2.22 9.92
N MET A 27 -8.99 -2.69 11.17
CA MET A 27 -8.13 -2.14 12.23
C MET A 27 -7.36 -3.20 13.03
N GLU A 28 -7.81 -4.45 13.02
CA GLU A 28 -7.27 -5.53 13.84
C GLU A 28 -6.75 -6.69 12.98
N THR A 29 -5.90 -7.52 13.57
CA THR A 29 -5.39 -8.74 12.95
C THR A 29 -5.39 -9.89 13.96
N ILE A 30 -5.50 -11.12 13.48
CA ILE A 30 -5.52 -12.31 14.30
C ILE A 30 -4.16 -12.99 14.26
N PHE A 31 -3.63 -13.26 15.45
CA PHE A 31 -2.46 -14.09 15.65
C PHE A 31 -2.87 -15.38 16.37
N THR A 32 -2.38 -16.52 15.89
CA THR A 32 -2.65 -17.83 16.48
C THR A 32 -1.53 -18.27 17.45
N ASP A 33 -0.40 -17.56 17.43
CA ASP A 33 0.73 -17.77 18.33
C ASP A 33 1.25 -16.44 18.88
N TYR A 34 1.63 -16.41 20.16
CA TYR A 34 2.13 -15.21 20.83
C TYR A 34 3.42 -14.65 20.21
N GLN A 35 4.28 -15.48 19.60
CA GLN A 35 5.49 -15.02 18.93
C GLN A 35 5.19 -14.16 17.70
N GLN A 36 4.03 -14.34 17.05
CA GLN A 36 3.65 -13.55 15.88
C GLN A 36 3.38 -12.06 16.25
N VAL A 37 3.04 -11.78 17.51
CA VAL A 37 2.81 -10.42 18.03
C VAL A 37 4.04 -9.53 17.86
N ASN A 38 5.25 -10.11 17.82
CA ASN A 38 6.49 -9.36 17.58
C ASN A 38 6.48 -8.60 16.23
N ALA A 39 5.69 -9.04 15.26
CA ALA A 39 5.53 -8.33 13.98
C ALA A 39 4.97 -6.90 14.15
N LEU A 40 4.21 -6.64 15.22
CA LEU A 40 3.69 -5.30 15.53
C LEU A 40 4.78 -4.31 15.96
N PHE A 41 5.94 -4.81 16.39
CA PHE A 41 7.06 -4.01 16.90
C PHE A 41 8.29 -4.07 15.98
N ALA A 42 8.12 -4.55 14.75
CA ALA A 42 9.20 -4.61 13.79
C ALA A 42 9.70 -3.20 13.44
N GLU A 43 10.99 -2.96 13.63
CA GLU A 43 11.63 -1.73 13.18
C GLU A 43 11.67 -1.70 11.65
N GLN A 44 11.26 -0.58 11.06
CA GLN A 44 11.30 -0.37 9.61
C GLN A 44 12.32 0.71 9.27
N THR A 45 13.11 0.48 8.23
CA THR A 45 13.99 1.51 7.68
C THR A 45 13.21 2.44 6.75
N PRO A 46 13.52 3.75 6.68
CA PRO A 46 12.87 4.67 5.76
C PRO A 46 12.92 4.18 4.31
N THR A 47 11.79 4.21 3.61
CA THR A 47 11.73 3.89 2.18
C THR A 47 12.39 5.02 1.39
N PRO A 48 13.29 4.72 0.41
CA PRO A 48 13.88 5.74 -0.43
C PRO A 48 12.85 6.45 -1.30
N LEU A 49 13.11 7.73 -1.57
CA LEU A 49 12.35 8.53 -2.53
C LEU A 49 12.43 7.91 -3.92
N LYS A 50 11.31 7.86 -4.65
CA LYS A 50 11.30 7.41 -6.04
C LYS A 50 11.23 8.59 -6.99
N THR A 51 11.77 8.39 -8.19
CA THR A 51 11.80 9.37 -9.26
C THR A 51 11.05 8.81 -10.46
N ILE A 52 10.16 9.61 -11.06
CA ILE A 52 9.37 9.24 -12.23
C ILE A 52 10.11 9.74 -13.48
N ASP A 53 10.53 8.85 -14.38
CA ASP A 53 11.45 9.21 -15.48
C ASP A 53 10.75 9.85 -16.69
N VAL A 54 10.20 11.05 -16.46
CA VAL A 54 9.51 11.87 -17.46
C VAL A 54 10.46 12.41 -18.54
N LEU A 55 11.75 12.62 -18.24
CA LEU A 55 12.71 13.12 -19.22
C LEU A 55 13.01 12.09 -20.31
N ALA A 56 13.17 10.82 -19.96
CA ALA A 56 13.44 9.76 -20.92
C ALA A 56 12.16 9.20 -21.57
N HIS A 57 11.09 9.05 -20.79
CA HIS A 57 9.88 8.35 -21.22
C HIS A 57 8.65 9.26 -21.42
N GLY A 58 8.78 10.56 -21.15
CA GLY A 58 7.73 11.54 -21.41
C GLY A 58 6.44 11.25 -20.64
N LYS A 59 5.31 11.40 -21.35
CA LYS A 59 3.97 11.23 -20.80
C LYS A 59 3.72 9.82 -20.27
N ASP A 60 4.28 8.80 -20.92
CA ASP A 60 4.01 7.40 -20.56
C ASP A 60 4.50 7.05 -19.15
N ALA A 61 5.64 7.60 -18.73
CA ALA A 61 6.12 7.42 -17.35
C ALA A 61 5.17 8.02 -16.32
N LEU A 62 4.59 9.19 -16.61
CA LEU A 62 3.66 9.85 -15.69
C LEU A 62 2.28 9.19 -15.67
N VAL A 63 1.81 8.65 -16.80
CA VAL A 63 0.58 7.85 -16.87
C VAL A 63 0.73 6.55 -16.08
N ALA A 64 1.87 5.87 -16.19
CA ALA A 64 2.15 4.69 -15.40
C ALA A 64 2.16 5.00 -13.89
N ALA A 65 2.83 6.07 -13.49
CA ALA A 65 2.85 6.53 -12.10
C ALA A 65 1.45 6.92 -11.58
N ASN A 66 0.63 7.58 -12.40
CA ASN A 66 -0.75 7.94 -12.06
C ASN A 66 -1.59 6.71 -11.67
N ILE A 67 -1.42 5.59 -12.39
CA ILE A 67 -2.13 4.34 -12.11
C ILE A 67 -1.54 3.62 -10.89
N GLU A 68 -0.21 3.48 -10.82
CA GLU A 68 0.46 2.77 -9.73
C GLU A 68 0.19 3.44 -8.37
N MET A 69 0.21 4.77 -8.35
CA MET A 69 0.09 5.57 -7.13
C MET A 69 -1.33 6.08 -6.88
N GLY A 70 -2.26 5.86 -7.82
CA GLY A 70 -3.65 6.31 -7.70
C GLY A 70 -3.80 7.83 -7.61
N LEU A 71 -3.01 8.59 -8.39
CA LEU A 71 -2.97 10.06 -8.32
C LEU A 71 -4.23 10.73 -8.86
N ALA A 72 -5.05 9.99 -9.61
CA ALA A 72 -6.30 10.46 -10.20
C ALA A 72 -6.17 11.71 -11.08
N LEU A 73 -5.01 11.86 -11.75
CA LEU A 73 -4.75 12.96 -12.67
C LEU A 73 -5.60 12.86 -13.93
N ALA A 74 -6.18 13.98 -14.33
CA ALA A 74 -6.79 14.16 -15.63
C ALA A 74 -5.73 14.28 -16.75
N ASP A 75 -6.15 14.06 -18.00
CA ASP A 75 -5.23 14.06 -19.14
C ASP A 75 -4.47 15.38 -19.32
N ASP A 76 -5.13 16.51 -19.05
CA ASP A 76 -4.56 17.85 -19.12
C ASP A 76 -3.59 18.16 -17.97
N GLU A 77 -3.84 17.61 -16.77
CA GLU A 77 -2.92 17.70 -15.63
C GLU A 77 -1.63 16.91 -15.91
N VAL A 78 -1.74 15.72 -16.51
CA VAL A 78 -0.57 14.94 -16.93
C VAL A 78 0.26 15.72 -17.95
N ASP A 79 -0.38 16.32 -18.96
CA ASP A 79 0.33 17.12 -19.96
C ASP A 79 1.03 18.33 -19.34
N TYR A 80 0.34 19.03 -18.43
CA TYR A 80 0.90 20.16 -17.70
C TYR A 80 2.16 19.77 -16.90
N LEU A 81 2.11 18.66 -16.17
CA LEU A 81 3.22 18.20 -15.34
C LEU A 81 4.41 17.76 -16.20
N VAL A 82 4.18 17.03 -17.30
CA VAL A 82 5.24 16.66 -18.23
C VAL A 82 5.97 17.89 -18.76
N ASP A 83 5.23 18.91 -19.18
CA ASP A 83 5.81 20.15 -19.69
C ASP A 83 6.51 20.98 -18.59
N ALA A 84 6.00 20.96 -17.37
CA ALA A 84 6.66 21.59 -16.22
C ALA A 84 8.03 20.95 -15.93
N PHE A 85 8.09 19.62 -15.80
CA PHE A 85 9.33 18.92 -15.47
C PHE A 85 10.34 18.90 -16.61
N LYS A 86 9.89 18.88 -17.87
CA LYS A 86 10.76 19.11 -19.02
C LYS A 86 11.40 20.49 -19.00
N ARG A 87 10.65 21.55 -18.66
CA ARG A 87 11.20 22.91 -18.51
C ARG A 87 12.19 23.02 -17.35
N LEU A 88 11.96 22.29 -16.26
CA LEU A 88 12.86 22.21 -15.10
C LEU A 88 14.10 21.34 -15.36
N GLN A 89 14.14 20.61 -16.49
CA GLN A 89 15.22 19.69 -16.86
C GLN A 89 15.56 18.67 -15.76
N ARG A 90 14.54 18.22 -15.02
CA ARG A 90 14.66 17.16 -14.01
C ARG A 90 13.40 16.31 -13.98
N ASN A 91 13.54 15.11 -13.44
CA ASN A 91 12.40 14.24 -13.20
C ASN A 91 11.65 14.64 -11.91
N PRO A 92 10.30 14.47 -11.88
CA PRO A 92 9.53 14.53 -10.65
C PRO A 92 9.91 13.41 -9.69
N THR A 93 9.76 13.70 -8.40
CA THR A 93 9.76 12.68 -7.36
C THR A 93 8.34 12.20 -7.09
N ASP A 94 8.18 11.06 -6.41
CA ASP A 94 6.88 10.49 -6.05
C ASP A 94 6.06 11.31 -5.04
N VAL A 95 6.67 12.33 -4.44
CA VAL A 95 6.01 13.25 -3.50
C VAL A 95 5.60 14.58 -4.17
N GLU A 96 6.19 14.91 -5.32
CA GLU A 96 5.93 16.16 -6.08
C GLU A 96 4.78 16.01 -7.07
#